data_AF-A0A975RF12-F1
#
_entry.id   AF-A0A975RF12-F1
#
_cell.length_a   1.000
_cell.length_b   1.000
_cell.length_c   1.000
_cell.angle_alpha   90.00
_cell.angle_beta   90.00
_cell.angle_gamma   90.00
#
_symmetry.space_group_name_H-M   'P 1'
#
loop_
_entity.id
_entity.type
_entity.pdbx_description
1 polymer ?
#
loop_
_entity_poly.entity_id
_entity_poly.type
_entity_poly.pdbx_seq_one_letter_code
_entity_poly.pdbx_strand_id
1 'polypeptide(L)'
;MTLFSDEDMRKLAGANGSPGDEAPHSAPAMSCHLDQPGTAHPMRLCAGWLAVVGPHHLGIRMQVIAGELPEQALRPGPDWPELHAGLDHLVAERAKQNGCDGQTPGADR
;
A
#
# COMPACT_ATOMS: atom_id res chain seq x y z
N MET A 1 6.47 -15.39 -14.86
CA MET A 1 5.89 -14.15 -14.29
C MET A 1 4.57 -13.95 -14.99
N THR A 2 3.47 -14.35 -14.37
CA THR A 2 2.12 -14.17 -14.96
C THR A 2 1.77 -12.69 -14.89
N LEU A 3 1.49 -12.08 -16.04
CA LEU A 3 1.00 -10.70 -16.11
C LEU A 3 -0.40 -10.64 -15.49
N PHE A 4 -0.71 -9.55 -14.79
CA PHE A 4 -2.04 -9.30 -14.25
C PHE A 4 -3.05 -9.17 -15.40
N SER A 5 -4.24 -9.76 -15.25
CA SER A 5 -5.31 -9.66 -16.25
C SER A 5 -6.11 -8.36 -16.12
N ASP A 6 -6.87 -7.99 -17.15
CA ASP A 6 -7.81 -6.86 -17.10
C ASP A 6 -8.88 -7.03 -16.01
N GLU A 7 -9.22 -8.28 -15.68
CA GLU A 7 -10.12 -8.56 -14.55
C GLU A 7 -9.45 -8.24 -13.21
N ASP A 8 -8.18 -8.58 -13.04
CA ASP A 8 -7.42 -8.25 -11.82
C ASP A 8 -7.29 -6.74 -11.66
N MET A 9 -7.04 -6.01 -12.75
CA MET A 9 -6.97 -4.56 -12.73
C MET A 9 -8.33 -3.91 -12.41
N ARG A 10 -9.44 -4.48 -12.88
CA ARG A 10 -10.79 -4.02 -12.50
C ARG A 10 -11.10 -4.30 -11.03
N LYS A 11 -10.70 -5.45 -10.50
CA LYS A 11 -10.84 -5.77 -9.07
C LYS A 11 -10.05 -4.79 -8.21
N LEU A 12 -8.81 -4.49 -8.61
CA LEU A 12 -7.97 -3.49 -7.95
C LEU A 12 -8.62 -2.10 -7.97
N ALA A 13 -9.17 -1.67 -9.11
CA ALA A 13 -9.87 -0.38 -9.19
C ALA A 13 -11.09 -0.33 -8.25
N GLY A 14 -11.86 -1.41 -8.16
CA GLY A 14 -13.00 -1.51 -7.24
C GLY A 14 -12.62 -1.51 -5.75
N ALA A 15 -11.36 -1.79 -5.41
CA ALA A 15 -10.85 -1.67 -4.04
C ALA A 15 -10.62 -0.21 -3.61
N ASN A 16 -10.52 0.73 -4.55
CA ASN A 16 -10.10 2.09 -4.26
C ASN A 16 -11.31 2.99 -3.96
N GLY A 17 -11.55 3.25 -2.67
CA GLY A 17 -12.47 4.29 -2.22
C GLY A 17 -11.80 5.66 -2.12
N SER A 18 -12.60 6.71 -2.23
CA SER A 18 -12.16 8.10 -2.06
C SER A 18 -13.19 8.91 -1.25
N PRO A 19 -12.85 10.11 -0.74
CA PRO A 19 -13.83 10.93 -0.02
C PRO A 19 -15.08 11.23 -0.87
N GLY A 20 -16.26 10.79 -0.42
CA GLY A 20 -17.53 10.98 -1.15
C GLY A 20 -17.80 9.96 -2.25
N ASP A 21 -16.89 9.01 -2.46
CA ASP A 21 -17.06 7.84 -3.33
C ASP A 21 -16.38 6.64 -2.65
N GLU A 22 -16.91 6.29 -1.47
CA GLU A 22 -16.34 5.23 -0.64
C GLU A 22 -16.51 3.86 -1.29
N ALA A 23 -15.46 3.04 -1.18
CA ALA A 23 -15.54 1.65 -1.62
C ALA A 23 -16.56 0.88 -0.75
N PRO A 24 -17.50 0.14 -1.38
CA PRO A 24 -18.56 -0.55 -0.65
C PRO A 24 -17.99 -1.64 0.28
N HIS A 25 -18.80 -2.11 1.23
CA HIS A 25 -18.37 -3.15 2.17
C HIS A 25 -17.96 -4.47 1.46
N SER A 26 -18.52 -4.74 0.29
CA SER A 26 -18.24 -5.90 -0.55
C SER A 26 -17.03 -5.72 -1.48
N ALA A 27 -16.43 -4.52 -1.52
CA ALA A 27 -15.23 -4.29 -2.30
C ALA A 27 -14.06 -5.13 -1.76
N PRO A 28 -13.18 -5.63 -2.63
CA PRO A 28 -12.02 -6.40 -2.21
C PRO A 28 -11.04 -5.50 -1.46
N ALA A 29 -10.36 -6.06 -0.45
CA ALA A 29 -9.26 -5.39 0.24
C ALA A 29 -7.91 -5.73 -0.41
N MET A 30 -6.97 -4.80 -0.39
CA MET A 30 -5.65 -5.00 -0.98
C MET A 30 -4.64 -5.60 -0.01
N SER A 31 -3.97 -6.65 -0.45
CA SER A 31 -2.79 -7.24 0.19
C SER A 31 -1.53 -6.90 -0.60
N CYS A 32 -0.46 -6.50 0.09
CA CYS A 32 0.84 -6.19 -0.55
C CYS A 32 1.83 -7.35 -0.43
N HIS A 33 1.38 -8.54 -0.05
CA HIS A 33 2.32 -9.58 0.31
C HIS A 33 3.13 -10.07 -0.89
N LEU A 34 4.45 -10.15 -0.69
CA LEU A 34 5.41 -10.99 -1.41
C LEU A 34 5.70 -12.27 -0.60
N ASP A 35 4.84 -12.60 0.39
CA ASP A 35 5.16 -13.62 1.38
C ASP A 35 5.33 -15.00 0.76
N GLN A 36 6.19 -15.80 1.39
CA GLN A 36 6.32 -17.21 1.07
C GLN A 36 5.22 -18.03 1.75
N PRO A 37 4.88 -19.20 1.18
CA PRO A 37 3.98 -20.15 1.84
C PRO A 37 4.47 -20.49 3.26
N GLY A 38 3.56 -20.44 4.25
CA GLY A 38 3.86 -20.80 5.64
C GLY A 38 4.10 -19.63 6.60
N THR A 39 4.15 -18.39 6.10
CA THR A 39 4.30 -17.20 6.95
C THR A 39 2.97 -16.80 7.59
N ALA A 40 2.93 -16.75 8.93
CA ALA A 40 1.78 -16.27 9.69
C ALA A 40 1.92 -14.75 9.92
N HIS A 41 1.31 -13.95 9.05
CA HIS A 41 1.19 -12.52 9.27
C HIS A 41 -0.09 -12.19 10.04
N PRO A 42 0.00 -11.41 11.14
CA PRO A 42 -1.19 -10.97 11.88
C PRO A 42 -2.09 -10.08 11.02
N MET A 43 -1.56 -9.43 9.98
CA MET A 43 -2.29 -8.60 9.04
C MET A 43 -1.74 -8.80 7.62
N ARG A 44 -2.59 -9.28 6.70
CA ARG A 44 -2.21 -9.48 5.29
C ARG A 44 -2.54 -8.28 4.41
N LEU A 45 -3.05 -7.21 5.00
CA LEU A 45 -3.45 -6.00 4.30
C LEU A 45 -2.21 -5.14 3.99
N CYS A 46 -2.24 -4.49 2.84
CA CYS A 46 -1.18 -3.57 2.47
C CYS A 46 -1.21 -2.33 3.37
N ALA A 47 -0.15 -2.11 4.13
CA ALA A 47 -0.08 -0.97 5.06
C ALA A 47 -0.21 0.38 4.31
N GLY A 48 0.44 0.53 3.15
CA GLY A 48 0.33 1.74 2.34
C GLY A 48 -1.08 1.98 1.82
N TRP A 49 -1.77 0.92 1.37
CA TRP A 49 -3.16 1.02 0.93
C TRP A 49 -4.10 1.33 2.10
N LEU A 50 -3.89 0.73 3.28
CA LEU A 50 -4.68 1.05 4.47
C LEU A 50 -4.54 2.52 4.87
N ALA A 51 -3.33 3.07 4.82
CA ALA A 51 -3.09 4.47 5.17
C ALA A 51 -3.77 5.46 4.20
N VAL A 52 -3.88 5.12 2.92
CA VAL A 52 -4.43 6.02 1.87
C VAL A 52 -5.92 5.79 1.63
N VAL A 53 -6.34 4.52 1.53
CA VAL A 53 -7.68 4.12 1.09
C VAL A 53 -8.53 3.60 2.24
N GLY A 54 -7.92 3.04 3.28
CA GLY A 54 -8.62 2.42 4.41
C GLY A 54 -9.73 3.29 5.04
N PRO A 55 -9.49 4.60 5.30
CA PRO A 55 -10.53 5.52 5.78
C PRO A 55 -11.73 5.69 4.85
N HIS A 56 -11.58 5.38 3.55
CA HIS A 56 -12.58 5.52 2.50
C HIS A 56 -13.14 4.17 2.03
N HIS A 57 -12.87 3.09 2.76
CA HIS A 57 -13.35 1.74 2.45
C HIS A 57 -14.29 1.24 3.55
N LEU A 58 -15.58 1.05 3.24
CA LEU A 58 -16.59 0.73 4.26
C LEU A 58 -16.28 -0.58 5.00
N GLY A 59 -15.81 -1.62 4.28
CA GLY A 59 -15.40 -2.88 4.90
C GLY A 59 -14.24 -2.77 5.89
N ILE A 60 -13.33 -1.80 5.68
CA ILE A 60 -12.21 -1.54 6.59
C ILE A 60 -12.69 -0.78 7.82
N ARG A 61 -13.53 0.25 7.62
CA ARG A 61 -14.14 1.00 8.72
C ARG A 61 -14.95 0.09 9.66
N MET A 62 -15.67 -0.88 9.10
CA MET A 62 -16.41 -1.86 9.89
C MET A 62 -15.49 -2.75 10.74
N GLN A 63 -14.36 -3.21 10.19
CA GLN A 63 -13.36 -3.98 10.97
C GLN A 63 -12.75 -3.17 12.11
N VAL A 64 -12.53 -1.85 11.90
CA VAL A 64 -12.08 -0.96 12.99
C VAL A 64 -13.13 -0.83 14.08
N ILE A 65 -14.39 -0.59 13.69
CA ILE A 65 -15.52 -0.48 14.64
C ILE A 65 -15.70 -1.78 15.42
N ALA A 66 -15.50 -2.94 14.78
CA ALA A 66 -15.57 -4.25 15.41
C ALA A 66 -14.37 -4.58 16.33
N GLY A 67 -13.30 -3.77 16.31
CA GLY A 67 -12.07 -4.02 17.05
C GLY A 67 -11.17 -5.09 16.44
N GLU A 68 -11.46 -5.52 15.21
CA GLU A 68 -10.67 -6.51 14.45
C GLU A 68 -9.45 -5.88 13.79
N LEU A 69 -9.54 -4.58 13.47
CA LEU A 69 -8.44 -3.79 12.93
C LEU A 69 -8.15 -2.59 13.85
N PRO A 70 -6.92 -2.41 14.36
CA PRO A 70 -6.58 -1.20 15.11
C PRO A 70 -6.71 0.06 14.25
N GLU A 71 -7.33 1.12 14.78
CA GLU A 71 -7.49 2.40 14.06
C GLU A 71 -6.14 2.99 13.60
N GLN A 72 -5.08 2.81 14.41
CA GLN A 72 -3.75 3.30 14.06
C GLN A 72 -3.18 2.64 12.79
N ALA A 73 -3.71 1.50 12.34
CA ALA A 73 -3.31 0.89 11.07
C ALA A 73 -3.77 1.70 9.84
N LEU A 74 -4.70 2.65 10.01
CA LEU A 74 -5.19 3.54 8.95
C LEU A 74 -4.38 4.82 8.80
N ARG A 75 -3.24 4.94 9.48
CA ARG A 75 -2.38 6.13 9.44
C ARG A 75 -0.94 5.70 9.17
N PRO A 76 -0.14 6.53 8.44
CA PRO A 76 1.30 6.30 8.35
C PRO A 76 1.93 6.22 9.74
N GLY A 77 2.92 5.35 9.90
CA GLY A 77 3.70 5.27 11.14
C GLY A 77 4.60 6.51 11.34
N PRO A 78 5.06 6.77 12.57
CA PRO A 78 5.91 7.94 12.87
C PRO A 78 7.19 8.04 12.02
N ASP A 79 7.77 6.88 11.68
CA ASP A 79 9.04 6.79 10.94
C ASP A 79 8.84 6.48 9.45
N TRP A 80 7.61 6.61 8.94
CA TRP A 80 7.34 6.38 7.52
C TRP A 80 7.87 7.55 6.68
N PRO A 81 8.49 7.28 5.52
CA PRO A 81 8.77 8.33 4.56
C PRO A 81 7.45 8.94 4.07
N GLU A 82 7.50 10.21 3.66
CA GLU A 82 6.37 10.86 3.03
C GLU A 82 5.95 10.07 1.77
N LEU A 83 4.64 9.89 1.59
CA LEU A 83 4.12 9.20 0.41
C LEU A 83 4.35 10.06 -0.84
N HIS A 84 4.79 9.43 -1.93
CA HIS A 84 4.88 10.13 -3.20
C HIS A 84 3.48 10.52 -3.69
N ALA A 85 3.37 11.68 -4.33
CA ALA A 85 2.10 12.21 -4.86
C ALA A 85 1.42 11.31 -5.90
N GLY A 86 2.16 10.36 -6.50
CA GLY A 86 1.64 9.41 -7.48
C GLY A 86 2.71 8.49 -8.03
N LEU A 87 2.30 7.58 -8.92
CA LEU A 87 3.18 6.58 -9.53
C LEU A 87 4.33 7.23 -10.32
N ASP A 88 4.05 8.24 -11.13
CA ASP A 88 5.09 8.90 -11.94
C ASP A 88 6.18 9.54 -11.07
N HIS A 89 5.77 10.18 -9.97
CA HIS A 89 6.70 10.77 -9.01
C HIS A 89 7.54 9.68 -8.31
N LEU A 90 6.91 8.59 -7.88
CA LEU A 90 7.60 7.44 -7.30
C LEU A 90 8.62 6.84 -8.27
N VAL A 91 8.25 6.66 -9.54
CA VAL A 91 9.13 6.12 -10.58
C VAL A 91 10.32 7.04 -10.83
N ALA A 92 10.07 8.35 -10.92
CA ALA A 92 11.13 9.35 -11.09
C ALA A 92 12.11 9.38 -9.91
N GLU A 93 11.60 9.38 -8.67
CA GLU A 93 12.44 9.35 -7.47
C GLU A 93 13.22 8.04 -7.35
N ARG A 94 12.59 6.90 -7.69
CA ARG A 94 13.27 5.60 -7.67
C ARG A 94 14.38 5.52 -8.72
N ALA A 95 14.19 6.11 -9.89
CA ALA A 95 15.22 6.19 -10.92
C ALA A 95 16.43 7.01 -10.45
N LYS A 96 16.21 8.12 -9.73
CA LYS A 96 17.29 8.91 -9.11
C LYS A 96 18.06 8.09 -8.08
N GLN A 97 17.36 7.41 -7.16
CA GLN A 97 17.99 6.56 -6.14
C GLN A 97 18.89 5.49 -6.76
N ASN A 98 18.36 4.74 -7.72
CA ASN A 98 19.11 3.68 -8.40
C ASN A 98 20.31 4.23 -9.22
N GLY A 99 20.25 5.50 -9.65
CA GLY A 99 21.36 6.19 -10.31
C GLY A 99 22.40 6.77 -9.34
N CYS A 100 22.03 7.03 -8.08
CA CYS A 100 22.92 7.52 -7.03
C CYS A 100 23.70 6.42 -6.29
N ASP A 101 23.24 5.15 -6.37
CA ASP A 101 23.94 3.98 -5.79
C ASP A 101 25.29 3.66 -6.49
N GLY A 102 25.68 4.43 -7.52
CA GLY A 102 26.93 4.32 -8.25
C GLY A 102 28.11 5.15 -7.72
N GLN A 103 28.00 5.84 -6.58
CA GLN A 103 29.11 6.65 -6.05
C GLN A 103 29.41 6.32 -4.59
N THR A 104 30.26 5.30 -4.38
CA THR A 104 31.05 5.22 -3.14
C THR A 104 32.12 6.31 -3.21
N PRO A 105 32.22 7.25 -2.26
CA PRO A 105 33.43 8.06 -2.13
C PRO A 105 34.53 7.12 -1.65
N GLY A 106 35.45 6.79 -2.56
CA GLY A 106 36.73 6.21 -2.18
C GLY A 106 37.41 7.18 -1.21
N ALA A 107 37.57 6.75 0.04
CA ALA A 107 38.42 7.42 0.99
C ALA A 107 39.87 7.30 0.50
N ASP A 108 40.41 8.39 -0.05
CA ASP A 108 41.86 8.59 -0.13
C ASP A 108 42.42 8.50 1.29
N ARG A 109 43.37 7.58 1.49
CA ARG A 109 44.22 7.46 2.66
C ARG A 109 45.67 7.43 2.20
#